data_AF-A0A954QLA6-F1
#
_entry.id   AF-A0A954QLA6-F1
#
_cell.length_a   1.000
_cell.length_b   1.000
_cell.length_c   1.000
_cell.angle_alpha   90.00
_cell.angle_beta   90.00
_cell.angle_gamma   90.00
#
_symmetry.space_group_name_H-M   'P 1'
#
loop_
_entity.id
_entity.type
_entity.pdbx_description
1 polymer ?
#
loop_
_entity_poly.entity_id
_entity_poly.type
_entity_poly.pdbx_seq_one_letter_code
_entity_poly.pdbx_strand_id
1 'polypeptide(L)'
;MPEGDTLFRIARTLRPIMREQTIQAARRGRDWFRIDADSFVGRVVTEVEARGKHLLIHLDDGRAIHSHLGMTGSWHVYHPGQPWLKPER
;
A
#
# COMPACT_ATOMS: atom_id res chain seq x y z
N MET A 1 -9.40 -13.03 -9.81
CA MET A 1 -8.83 -13.21 -8.46
C MET A 1 -7.38 -12.76 -8.54
N PRO A 2 -6.93 -11.76 -7.76
CA PRO A 2 -5.51 -11.46 -7.62
C PRO A 2 -4.72 -12.67 -7.13
N GLU A 3 -3.75 -13.11 -7.92
CA GLU A 3 -2.80 -14.19 -7.58
C GLU A 3 -1.38 -13.63 -7.43
N GLY A 4 -0.39 -14.49 -7.23
CA GLY A 4 0.99 -14.07 -6.96
C GLY A 4 1.60 -13.22 -8.06
N ASP A 5 1.26 -13.50 -9.33
CA ASP A 5 1.66 -12.70 -10.49
C ASP A 5 1.10 -11.26 -10.42
N THR A 6 -0.15 -11.12 -9.96
CA THR A 6 -0.82 -9.84 -9.79
C THR A 6 -0.12 -9.02 -8.71
N LEU A 7 0.18 -9.64 -7.56
CA LEU A 7 0.90 -9.00 -6.47
C LEU A 7 2.33 -8.62 -6.87
N PHE A 8 3.02 -9.48 -7.62
CA PHE A 8 4.35 -9.20 -8.15
C PHE A 8 4.35 -7.98 -9.09
N ARG A 9 3.37 -7.90 -10.00
CA ARG A 9 3.20 -6.73 -10.88
C ARG A 9 2.94 -5.46 -10.10
N ILE A 10 2.06 -5.53 -9.09
CA ILE A 10 1.77 -4.38 -8.21
C ILE A 10 3.03 -3.93 -7.48
N ALA A 11 3.78 -4.85 -6.86
CA ALA A 11 5.04 -4.52 -6.20
C ALA A 11 6.02 -3.86 -7.17
N ARG A 12 6.19 -4.40 -8.38
CA ARG A 12 7.06 -3.82 -9.42
C ARG A 12 6.63 -2.40 -9.82
N THR A 13 5.33 -2.12 -9.88
CA THR A 13 4.81 -0.78 -10.19
C THR A 13 5.00 0.19 -9.03
N LEU A 14 4.78 -0.24 -7.79
CA LEU A 14 4.86 0.62 -6.61
C LEU A 14 6.29 0.91 -6.15
N ARG A 15 7.21 -0.06 -6.27
CA ARG A 15 8.63 0.05 -5.88
C ARG A 15 9.28 1.39 -6.29
N PRO A 16 9.33 1.76 -7.58
CA PRO A 16 10.01 2.99 -7.99
C PRO A 16 9.32 4.28 -7.53
N ILE A 17 8.06 4.21 -7.11
CA ILE A 17 7.26 5.36 -6.69
C ILE A 17 7.35 5.57 -5.18
N MET A 18 7.40 4.47 -4.41
CA MET A 18 7.30 4.52 -2.95
C MET A 18 8.65 4.41 -2.25
N ARG A 19 9.61 3.67 -2.81
CA ARG A 19 10.90 3.44 -2.15
C ARG A 19 11.61 4.78 -1.88
N GLU A 20 12.17 4.89 -0.67
CA GLU A 20 12.87 6.07 -0.16
C GLU A 20 11.98 7.32 -0.02
N GLN A 21 10.66 7.19 -0.20
CA GLN A 21 9.72 8.28 0.05
C GLN A 21 9.23 8.27 1.51
N THR A 22 9.05 9.47 2.05
CA THR A 22 8.40 9.68 3.36
C THR A 22 6.89 9.75 3.20
N ILE A 23 6.16 9.01 4.03
CA ILE A 23 4.70 9.07 4.09
C ILE A 23 4.27 10.42 4.67
N GLN A 24 3.72 11.30 3.82
CA GLN A 24 3.29 12.65 4.23
C GLN A 24 1.91 12.66 4.89
N ALA A 25 1.04 11.74 4.48
CA ALA A 25 -0.31 11.61 5.01
C ALA A 25 -0.76 10.15 4.85
N ALA A 26 -1.57 9.68 5.79
CA ALA A 26 -2.21 8.38 5.72
C ALA A 26 -3.66 8.53 6.17
N ARG A 27 -4.58 7.90 5.43
CA ARG A 27 -5.99 7.83 5.81
C ARG A 27 -6.47 6.40 5.69
N ARG A 28 -7.16 5.93 6.72
CA ARG A 28 -7.85 4.64 6.70
C ARG A 28 -9.27 4.81 6.15
N GLY A 29 -9.75 3.82 5.41
CA GLY A 29 -11.18 3.67 5.12
C GLY A 29 -11.98 3.23 6.36
N ARG A 30 -13.24 2.82 6.16
CA ARG A 30 -14.15 2.37 7.23
C ARG A 30 -13.59 1.17 8.05
N ASP A 31 -14.25 0.87 9.17
CA ASP A 31 -13.71 0.34 10.44
C ASP A 31 -13.42 -1.18 10.57
N TRP A 32 -12.87 -1.86 9.56
CA TRP A 32 -12.67 -3.31 9.67
C TRP A 32 -11.39 -3.75 10.38
N PHE A 33 -10.44 -2.84 10.66
CA PHE A 33 -9.19 -3.17 11.36
C PHE A 33 -8.69 -2.02 12.26
N ARG A 34 -8.15 -2.37 13.43
CA ARG A 34 -7.45 -1.46 14.36
C ARG A 34 -6.08 -1.04 13.82
N ILE A 35 -6.04 -0.47 12.62
CA ILE A 35 -4.82 0.12 12.06
C ILE A 35 -4.79 1.58 12.48
N ASP A 36 -3.70 1.96 13.17
CA ASP A 36 -3.35 3.35 13.44
C ASP A 36 -2.61 3.91 12.21
N ALA A 37 -3.35 4.54 11.30
CA ALA A 37 -2.81 5.08 10.06
C ALA A 37 -1.88 6.27 10.32
N ASP A 38 -2.18 7.10 11.32
CA ASP A 38 -1.39 8.28 11.66
C ASP A 38 0.01 7.88 12.13
N SER A 39 0.16 6.71 12.76
CA SER A 39 1.47 6.16 13.14
C SER A 39 2.42 5.89 11.96
N PHE A 40 1.94 5.89 10.71
CA PHE A 40 2.79 5.74 9.53
C PHE A 40 3.33 7.06 9.00
N VAL A 41 2.73 8.19 9.37
CA VAL A 41 3.16 9.51 8.91
C VAL A 41 4.58 9.81 9.41
N GLY A 42 5.41 10.34 8.52
CA GLY A 42 6.82 10.61 8.78
C GLY A 42 7.75 9.40 8.68
N ARG A 43 7.22 8.18 8.48
CA ARG A 43 8.04 6.99 8.21
C ARG A 43 8.49 6.96 6.75
N VAL A 44 9.69 6.44 6.50
CA VAL A 44 10.22 6.20 5.15
C VAL A 44 9.91 4.76 4.71
N VAL A 45 9.46 4.59 3.48
CA VAL A 45 9.32 3.26 2.86
C VAL A 45 10.69 2.77 2.40
N THR A 46 11.14 1.66 2.96
CA THR A 46 12.47 1.09 2.68
C THR A 46 12.44 0.04 1.55
N GLU A 47 11.34 -0.72 1.45
CA GLU A 47 11.19 -1.79 0.46
C GLU A 47 9.72 -2.10 0.18
N VAL A 48 9.40 -2.56 -1.04
CA VAL A 48 8.04 -3.00 -1.41
C VAL A 48 8.11 -4.36 -2.07
N GLU A 49 7.70 -5.45 -1.41
CA GLU A 49 7.81 -6.81 -1.93
C GLU A 49 6.47 -7.54 -2.03
N ALA A 50 6.43 -8.53 -2.93
CA ALA A 50 5.34 -9.49 -3.03
C ALA A 50 5.84 -10.85 -2.54
N ARG A 51 5.11 -11.47 -1.60
CA ARG A 51 5.33 -12.84 -1.13
C ARG A 51 4.06 -13.64 -1.33
N GLY A 52 3.98 -14.40 -2.42
CA GLY A 52 2.75 -15.09 -2.81
C GLY A 52 1.61 -14.09 -2.98
N LYS A 53 0.51 -14.26 -2.22
CA LYS A 53 -0.67 -13.38 -2.27
C LYS A 53 -0.57 -12.14 -1.36
N HIS A 54 0.60 -11.87 -0.80
CA HIS A 54 0.82 -10.79 0.15
C HIS A 54 1.71 -9.70 -0.46
N LEU A 55 1.28 -8.45 -0.36
CA LEU A 55 2.12 -7.28 -0.58
C LEU A 55 2.61 -6.76 0.77
N LEU A 56 3.90 -6.49 0.87
CA LEU A 56 4.56 -5.96 2.06
C LEU A 56 5.27 -4.65 1.70
N ILE A 57 4.97 -3.57 2.41
CA ILE A 57 5.63 -2.26 2.28
C ILE A 57 6.36 -2.01 3.60
N HIS A 58 7.67 -2.19 3.58
CA HIS A 58 8.54 -2.08 4.75
C HIS A 58 8.82 -0.62 5.07
N LEU A 59 8.84 -0.30 6.37
CA LEU A 59 9.10 1.02 6.92
C LEU A 59 10.47 1.05 7.63
N ASP A 60 10.99 2.25 7.84
CA ASP A 60 12.28 2.49 8.49
C ASP A 60 12.37 2.11 9.98
N ASP A 61 11.23 1.84 10.62
CA ASP A 61 11.14 1.46 12.03
C ASP A 61 10.92 -0.04 12.23
N GLY A 62 11.14 -0.84 11.19
CA GLY A 62 11.02 -2.30 11.20
C GLY A 62 9.59 -2.82 11.06
N ARG A 63 8.58 -1.95 10.99
CA ARG A 63 7.20 -2.35 10.66
C ARG A 63 7.03 -2.55 9.15
N ALA A 64 5.96 -3.23 8.77
CA ALA A 64 5.51 -3.31 7.38
C ALA A 64 4.00 -3.13 7.27
N ILE A 65 3.56 -2.39 6.25
CA ILE A 65 2.15 -2.36 5.85
C ILE A 65 1.90 -3.64 5.04
N HIS A 66 1.03 -4.49 5.56
CA HIS A 66 0.63 -5.75 4.93
C HIS A 66 -0.69 -5.58 4.19
N SER A 67 -0.70 -5.88 2.89
CA SER A 67 -1.89 -5.82 2.06
C SER A 67 -2.14 -7.17 1.38
N HIS A 68 -3.33 -7.73 1.61
CA HIS A 68 -3.84 -8.93 0.93
C HIS A 68 -5.10 -8.55 0.16
N LEU A 69 -5.09 -8.72 -1.16
CA LEU A 69 -6.15 -8.18 -2.02
C LEU A 69 -7.46 -8.96 -1.97
N GLY A 70 -7.45 -10.20 -1.47
CA GLY A 70 -8.62 -11.07 -1.51
C GLY A 70 -9.15 -11.19 -2.94
N MET A 71 -10.47 -11.16 -3.12
CA MET A 71 -11.08 -11.32 -4.45
C MET A 71 -11.23 -10.01 -5.24
N THR A 72 -11.41 -8.88 -4.55
CA THR A 72 -11.84 -7.60 -5.16
C THR A 72 -10.95 -6.40 -4.82
N GLY A 73 -9.90 -6.62 -4.02
CA GLY A 73 -8.92 -5.61 -3.68
C GLY A 73 -8.10 -5.16 -4.88
N SER A 74 -7.63 -3.92 -4.82
CA SER A 74 -6.79 -3.32 -5.86
C SER A 74 -5.95 -2.19 -5.27
N TRP A 75 -4.76 -1.99 -5.85
CA TRP A 75 -3.92 -0.82 -5.65
C TRP A 75 -4.12 0.16 -6.82
N HIS A 76 -4.10 1.44 -6.51
CA HIS A 76 -4.23 2.53 -7.46
C HIS A 76 -3.14 3.55 -7.18
N VAL A 77 -2.59 4.12 -8.24
CA VAL A 77 -1.61 5.21 -8.15
C VAL A 77 -2.24 6.42 -8.83
N TYR A 78 -2.18 7.56 -8.15
CA TYR A 78 -2.73 8.82 -8.61
C TYR A 78 -1.65 9.90 -8.54
N HIS A 79 -1.65 10.83 -9.48
CA HIS A 79 -0.82 12.02 -9.36
C HIS A 79 -1.37 12.96 -8.27
N PRO A 80 -0.52 13.80 -7.64
CA PRO A 80 -1.00 14.86 -6.76
C PRO A 80 -2.08 15.72 -7.43
N GLY A 81 -3.22 15.90 -6.75
CA GLY A 81 -4.36 16.65 -7.27
C GLY A 81 -5.31 15.87 -8.20
N GLN A 82 -4.97 14.64 -8.61
CA GLN A 82 -5.88 13.81 -9.39
C GLN A 82 -7.06 13.32 -8.52
N PRO A 83 -8.32 13.39 -9.01
CA PRO A 83 -9.45 12.90 -8.25
C PRO A 83 -9.36 11.39 -8.04
N TRP A 84 -9.82 10.96 -6.88
CA TRP A 84 -9.92 9.55 -6.53
C TRP A 84 -11.02 8.88 -7.37
N LEU A 85 -10.66 7.90 -8.20
CA LEU A 85 -11.56 7.31 -9.21
C LEU A 85 -12.33 6.06 -8.71
N LYS A 86 -12.04 5.54 -7.52
CA LYS A 86 -12.72 4.35 -6.99
C LYS A 86 -13.78 4.74 -5.95
N PRO A 87 -15.07 4.45 -6.12
CA PRO A 87 -16.07 4.82 -5.11
C PRO A 87 -15.74 4.19 -3.74
N GLU A 88 -15.92 4.96 -2.66
CA GLU A 88 -15.97 4.41 -1.30
C GLU A 88 -17.19 3.48 -1.26
N ARG A 89 -16.97 2.16 -1.23
CA ARG A 89 -18.04 1.17 -1.03
C ARG A 89 -18.56 1.25 0.39
#